data_AF-A0AAT9HFC5-F1
#
_entry.id   AF-A0AAT9HFC5-F1
#
_cell.length_a   1.000
_cell.length_b   1.000
_cell.length_c   1.000
_cell.angle_alpha   90.00
_cell.angle_beta   90.00
_cell.angle_gamma   90.00
#
_symmetry.space_group_name_H-M   'P 1'
#
loop_
_entity.id
_entity.type
_entity.pdbx_description
1 polymer ?
#
loop_
_entity_poly.entity_id
_entity_poly.type
_entity_poly.pdbx_seq_one_letter_code
_entity_poly.pdbx_strand_id
1 'polypeptide(L)'
;MHQKMLRDLLVTNMADGNTVVNLRNIGHQLPSLLRQGLTAGAGVRAAAAERVAVLYGMDTELPGYRPAEQELSSRGMDDAVLAAPHSLELLRALAEEATDKDRDRLLLAAGVAEGLLGRLVPLWERQGRLQAELGRGYAHSAELFDLAQEYCLVHAAAACVHTYVHSHEAMAGPLPSAALLVLQLERLRLRFAPYEPYRDPDAAGEVLDVLVRLHTENRLLSHWPVTLADRTAPDGDGRGAEAR
;
A
#
# COMPACT_ATOMS: atom_id res chain seq x y z
N MET A 1 -25.17 14.68 1.51
CA MET A 1 -23.81 14.70 0.90
C MET A 1 -23.26 13.31 0.56
N HIS A 2 -23.51 12.25 1.36
CA HIS A 2 -23.02 10.88 1.11
C HIS A 2 -23.45 10.23 -0.21
N GLN A 3 -24.69 10.41 -0.67
CA GLN A 3 -25.18 9.79 -1.92
C GLN A 3 -24.48 10.29 -3.18
N LYS A 4 -24.06 11.56 -3.20
CA LYS A 4 -23.32 12.14 -4.33
C LYS A 4 -21.90 11.57 -4.38
N MET A 5 -21.24 11.50 -3.23
CA MET A 5 -19.90 10.93 -3.12
C MET A 5 -19.86 9.43 -3.47
N LEU A 6 -20.85 8.64 -3.05
CA LEU A 6 -20.96 7.22 -3.41
C LEU A 6 -21.19 7.02 -4.92
N ARG A 7 -22.01 7.88 -5.54
CA ARG A 7 -22.22 7.87 -6.99
C ARG A 7 -20.93 8.22 -7.73
N ASP A 8 -20.25 9.28 -7.30
CA ASP A 8 -19.05 9.78 -7.95
C ASP A 8 -17.88 8.77 -7.79
N LEU A 9 -17.79 8.08 -6.64
CA LEU A 9 -16.83 6.98 -6.40
C LEU A 9 -17.03 5.77 -7.33
N LEU A 10 -18.29 5.46 -7.69
CA LEU A 10 -18.58 4.40 -8.65
C LEU A 10 -18.15 4.78 -10.07
N VAL A 11 -18.22 6.07 -10.42
CA VAL A 11 -17.79 6.58 -11.72
C VAL A 11 -16.26 6.63 -11.83
N THR A 12 -15.55 6.99 -10.75
CA THR A 12 -14.07 6.95 -10.73
C THR A 12 -13.50 5.54 -10.93
N ASN A 13 -14.23 4.50 -10.51
CA ASN A 13 -13.86 3.11 -10.80
C ASN A 13 -13.94 2.74 -12.30
N MET A 14 -14.53 3.59 -13.14
CA MET A 14 -14.72 3.30 -14.57
C MET A 14 -13.97 4.26 -15.50
N ALA A 15 -13.69 5.49 -15.05
CA ALA A 15 -13.16 6.56 -15.90
C ALA A 15 -11.68 6.40 -16.30
N ASP A 16 -10.82 5.84 -15.43
CA ASP A 16 -9.36 5.79 -15.64
C ASP A 16 -8.78 4.35 -15.69
N GLY A 17 -9.59 3.40 -16.14
CA GLY A 17 -9.25 1.98 -16.14
C GLY A 17 -9.78 1.29 -14.90
N ASN A 18 -10.80 0.46 -15.09
CA ASN A 18 -11.36 -0.31 -13.98
C ASN A 18 -10.35 -1.33 -13.43
N THR A 19 -10.61 -1.83 -12.22
CA THR A 19 -9.76 -2.83 -11.54
C THR A 19 -9.39 -4.00 -12.46
N VAL A 20 -10.31 -4.46 -13.30
CA VAL A 20 -10.08 -5.56 -14.24
C VAL A 20 -9.05 -5.18 -15.30
N VAL A 21 -9.11 -3.97 -15.87
CA VAL A 21 -8.11 -3.48 -16.83
C VAL A 21 -6.73 -3.36 -16.18
N ASN A 22 -6.66 -2.81 -14.97
CA ASN A 22 -5.38 -2.66 -14.26
C ASN A 22 -4.76 -4.02 -13.89
N LEU A 23 -5.57 -4.94 -13.35
CA LEU A 23 -5.11 -6.30 -13.04
C LEU A 23 -4.67 -7.05 -14.30
N ARG A 24 -5.34 -6.85 -15.43
CA ARG A 24 -4.91 -7.44 -16.70
C ARG A 24 -3.57 -6.88 -17.17
N ASN A 25 -3.37 -5.57 -17.06
CA ASN A 25 -2.10 -4.92 -17.42
C ASN A 25 -0.94 -5.39 -16.53
N ILE A 26 -1.19 -5.58 -15.24
CA ILE A 26 -0.21 -6.15 -14.29
C ILE A 26 0.04 -7.62 -14.65
N GLY A 27 -1.02 -8.40 -14.87
CA GLY A 27 -0.93 -9.82 -15.24
C GLY A 27 -0.06 -10.06 -16.48
N HIS A 28 -0.21 -9.25 -17.52
CA HIS A 28 0.64 -9.35 -18.72
C HIS A 28 2.12 -9.04 -18.45
N GLN A 29 2.42 -8.20 -17.46
CA GLN A 29 3.78 -7.84 -17.08
C GLN A 29 4.36 -8.77 -16.00
N LEU A 30 3.51 -9.58 -15.36
CA LEU A 30 3.85 -10.40 -14.20
C LEU A 30 5.08 -11.30 -14.42
N PRO A 31 5.27 -11.98 -15.58
CA PRO A 31 6.47 -12.79 -15.80
C PRO A 31 7.78 -11.97 -15.82
N SER A 32 7.72 -10.68 -16.19
CA SER A 32 8.88 -9.80 -16.14
C SER A 32 9.11 -9.27 -14.73
N LEU A 33 8.03 -8.84 -14.07
CA LEU A 33 8.03 -8.33 -12.70
C LEU A 33 8.60 -9.36 -11.71
N LEU A 34 8.11 -10.60 -11.75
CA LEU A 34 8.56 -11.67 -10.86
C LEU A 34 10.02 -12.05 -11.13
N ARG A 35 10.40 -12.14 -12.41
CA ARG A 35 11.79 -12.43 -12.79
C ARG A 35 12.75 -11.38 -12.24
N GLN A 36 12.48 -10.10 -12.47
CA GLN A 36 13.32 -9.03 -11.94
C GLN A 36 13.30 -8.99 -10.41
N GLY A 37 12.13 -9.12 -9.79
CA GLY A 37 12.00 -9.16 -8.33
C GLY A 37 12.86 -10.26 -7.68
N LEU A 38 13.05 -11.39 -8.36
CA LEU A 38 13.86 -12.52 -7.89
C LEU A 38 15.34 -12.43 -8.31
N THR A 39 15.64 -12.02 -9.54
CA THR A 39 16.99 -12.16 -10.12
C THR A 39 17.73 -10.86 -10.38
N ALA A 40 17.14 -9.69 -10.06
CA ALA A 40 17.82 -8.41 -10.23
C ALA A 40 19.13 -8.37 -9.41
N GLY A 41 20.20 -7.93 -10.07
CA GLY A 41 21.52 -7.76 -9.46
C GLY A 41 21.59 -6.59 -8.49
N ALA A 42 22.65 -6.55 -7.69
CA ALA A 42 22.84 -5.55 -6.63
C ALA A 42 22.74 -4.09 -7.13
N GLY A 43 23.34 -3.76 -8.29
CA GLY A 43 23.28 -2.40 -8.84
C GLY A 43 21.87 -1.93 -9.18
N VAL A 44 21.01 -2.84 -9.69
CA VAL A 44 19.61 -2.53 -9.98
C VAL A 44 18.83 -2.25 -8.68
N ARG A 45 19.06 -3.07 -7.65
CA ARG A 45 18.41 -2.93 -6.35
C ARG A 45 18.86 -1.67 -5.61
N ALA A 46 20.14 -1.34 -5.67
CA ALA A 46 20.66 -0.10 -5.11
C ALA A 46 20.01 1.13 -5.76
N ALA A 47 19.95 1.16 -7.09
CA ALA A 47 19.28 2.25 -7.80
C ALA A 47 17.77 2.32 -7.50
N ALA A 48 17.10 1.18 -7.30
CA ALA A 48 15.71 1.16 -6.85
C ALA A 48 15.56 1.71 -5.43
N ALA A 49 16.47 1.40 -4.51
CA ALA A 49 16.47 1.93 -3.15
C ALA A 49 16.61 3.46 -3.12
N GLU A 50 17.51 4.02 -3.93
CA GLU A 50 17.64 5.48 -4.09
C GLU A 50 16.34 6.12 -4.58
N ARG A 51 15.69 5.54 -5.60
CA ARG A 51 14.42 6.05 -6.13
C ARG A 51 13.28 5.93 -5.11
N VAL A 52 13.22 4.83 -4.37
CA VAL A 52 12.19 4.60 -3.35
C VAL A 52 12.35 5.58 -2.18
N ALA A 53 13.57 5.89 -1.76
CA ALA A 53 13.80 6.91 -0.74
C ALA A 53 13.19 8.27 -1.13
N VAL A 54 13.30 8.65 -2.41
CA VAL A 54 12.67 9.87 -2.95
C VAL A 54 11.15 9.73 -3.08
N LEU A 55 10.67 8.62 -3.65
CA LEU A 55 9.24 8.42 -3.92
C LEU A 55 8.39 8.27 -2.66
N TYR A 56 8.97 7.72 -1.60
CA TYR A 56 8.29 7.44 -0.33
C TYR A 56 8.75 8.33 0.82
N GLY A 57 9.65 9.29 0.56
CA GLY A 57 10.02 10.36 1.49
C GLY A 57 9.05 11.54 1.36
N MET A 58 8.17 11.72 2.34
CA MET A 58 7.05 12.67 2.26
C MET A 58 7.44 14.14 2.44
N ASP A 59 8.65 14.40 2.90
CA ASP A 59 9.32 15.70 2.91
C ASP A 59 10.34 15.86 1.77
N THR A 60 10.47 14.86 0.90
CA THR A 60 11.44 14.88 -0.19
C THR A 60 10.84 15.53 -1.44
N GLU A 61 11.60 16.43 -2.06
CA GLU A 61 11.20 17.04 -3.32
C GLU A 61 11.24 16.02 -4.47
N LEU A 62 10.11 15.87 -5.17
CA LEU A 62 10.03 15.00 -6.33
C LEU A 62 10.79 15.60 -7.53
N PRO A 63 11.42 14.77 -8.38
CA PRO A 63 12.03 15.25 -9.60
C PRO A 63 10.99 15.91 -10.50
N GLY A 64 11.42 16.93 -11.26
CA GLY A 64 10.54 17.62 -12.20
C GLY A 64 9.86 16.64 -13.15
N TYR A 65 8.54 16.76 -13.30
CA TYR A 65 7.75 15.86 -14.13
C TYR A 65 8.10 15.99 -15.61
N ARG A 66 8.49 14.88 -16.24
CA ARG A 66 8.86 14.78 -17.65
C ARG A 66 7.86 13.88 -18.40
N PRO A 67 6.73 14.43 -18.89
CA PRO A 67 5.68 13.61 -19.51
C PRO A 67 6.16 12.81 -20.73
N ALA A 68 7.16 13.31 -21.46
CA ALA A 68 7.74 12.62 -22.60
C ALA A 68 8.52 11.34 -22.23
N GLU A 69 8.89 11.16 -20.96
CA GLU A 69 9.59 9.98 -20.44
C GLU A 69 8.63 8.97 -19.79
N GLN A 70 7.33 9.29 -19.69
CA GLN A 70 6.35 8.41 -19.04
C GLN A 70 6.02 7.19 -19.91
N GLU A 71 6.22 6.00 -19.35
CA GLU A 71 5.88 4.73 -20.01
C GLU A 71 4.71 4.01 -19.32
N LEU A 72 3.88 3.31 -20.10
CA LEU A 72 2.79 2.47 -19.59
C LEU A 72 3.22 1.03 -19.27
N SER A 73 4.52 0.75 -19.39
CA SER A 73 5.11 -0.53 -19.05
C SER A 73 6.30 -0.32 -18.11
N SER A 74 6.35 -1.15 -17.08
CA SER A 74 7.48 -1.22 -16.14
C SER A 74 8.70 -1.93 -16.74
N ARG A 75 8.54 -2.70 -17.82
CA ARG A 75 9.55 -3.67 -18.31
C ARG A 75 10.07 -4.61 -17.21
N GLY A 76 9.26 -4.87 -16.18
CA GLY A 76 9.62 -5.67 -15.00
C GLY A 76 10.28 -4.88 -13.88
N MET A 77 10.47 -3.57 -14.03
CA MET A 77 11.05 -2.69 -13.02
C MET A 77 9.94 -2.21 -12.08
N ASP A 78 9.78 -2.90 -10.96
CA ASP A 78 8.97 -2.43 -9.83
C ASP A 78 9.92 -2.06 -8.69
N ASP A 79 10.19 -0.76 -8.55
CA ASP A 79 11.12 -0.26 -7.55
C ASP A 79 10.68 -0.59 -6.12
N ALA A 80 9.36 -0.66 -5.86
CA ALA A 80 8.87 -1.04 -4.54
C ALA A 80 9.31 -2.46 -4.18
N VAL A 81 9.13 -3.42 -5.08
CA VAL A 81 9.55 -4.81 -4.86
C VAL A 81 11.07 -4.96 -4.89
N LEU A 82 11.76 -4.25 -5.80
CA LEU A 82 13.22 -4.34 -5.96
C LEU A 82 13.98 -3.83 -4.74
N ALA A 83 13.52 -2.72 -4.15
CA ALA A 83 14.12 -2.08 -2.98
C ALA A 83 13.69 -2.69 -1.64
N ALA A 84 12.64 -3.50 -1.61
CA ALA A 84 12.08 -4.05 -0.37
C ALA A 84 13.09 -4.71 0.58
N PRO A 85 14.10 -5.49 0.10
CA PRO A 85 15.11 -6.04 0.99
C PRO A 85 15.90 -4.98 1.77
N HIS A 86 16.26 -3.86 1.12
CA HIS A 86 16.98 -2.77 1.76
C HIS A 86 16.12 -2.09 2.83
N SER A 87 14.85 -1.83 2.52
CA SER A 87 13.94 -1.20 3.48
C SER A 87 13.59 -2.11 4.66
N LEU A 88 13.67 -3.43 4.51
CA LEU A 88 13.61 -4.36 5.65
C LEU A 88 14.84 -4.25 6.56
N GLU A 89 16.03 -4.06 5.99
CA GLU A 89 17.25 -3.81 6.78
C GLU A 89 17.12 -2.51 7.57
N LEU A 90 16.65 -1.43 6.92
CA LEU A 90 16.37 -0.15 7.60
C LEU A 90 15.31 -0.29 8.70
N LEU A 91 14.22 -1.01 8.43
CA LEU A 91 13.17 -1.23 9.42
C LEU A 91 13.69 -1.98 10.66
N ARG A 92 14.58 -2.95 10.46
CA ARG A 92 15.24 -3.68 11.56
C ARG A 92 16.20 -2.77 12.33
N ALA A 93 16.96 -1.91 11.64
CA ALA A 93 17.81 -0.91 12.30
C ALA A 93 16.99 0.06 13.16
N LEU A 94 15.86 0.56 12.65
CA LEU A 94 14.92 1.37 13.44
C LEU A 94 14.39 0.63 14.67
N ALA A 95 14.19 -0.69 14.57
CA ALA A 95 13.78 -1.50 15.72
C ALA A 95 14.89 -1.64 16.78
N GLU A 96 16.16 -1.59 16.39
CA GLU A 96 17.30 -1.59 17.32
C GLU A 96 17.42 -0.27 18.09
N GLU A 97 17.04 0.85 17.45
CA GLU A 97 17.04 2.19 18.04
C GLU A 97 15.78 2.48 18.88
N ALA A 98 14.67 1.79 18.59
CA ALA A 98 13.41 1.95 19.30
C ALA A 98 13.45 1.39 20.74
N THR A 99 12.67 1.99 21.62
CA THR A 99 12.46 1.52 23.00
C THR A 99 11.09 0.88 23.16
N ASP A 100 10.95 0.12 24.26
CA ASP A 100 9.67 -0.43 24.72
C ASP A 100 8.93 -1.26 23.65
N LYS A 101 7.62 -1.03 23.51
CA LYS A 101 6.71 -1.81 22.65
C LYS A 101 6.95 -1.57 21.16
N ASP A 102 7.52 -0.42 20.79
CA ASP A 102 7.74 -0.09 19.38
C ASP A 102 8.85 -0.95 18.78
N ARG A 103 9.88 -1.29 19.56
CA ARG A 103 10.89 -2.29 19.15
C ARG A 103 10.25 -3.62 18.75
N ASP A 104 9.41 -4.19 19.62
CA ASP A 104 8.77 -5.47 19.38
C ASP A 104 7.82 -5.42 18.17
N ARG A 105 7.09 -4.30 18.02
CA ARG A 105 6.19 -4.07 16.87
C ARG A 105 6.93 -3.88 15.56
N LEU A 106 8.06 -3.19 15.54
CA LEU A 106 8.87 -3.02 14.33
C LEU A 106 9.51 -4.35 13.91
N LEU A 107 9.97 -5.17 14.86
CA LEU A 107 10.45 -6.53 14.56
C LEU A 107 9.30 -7.42 14.04
N LEU A 108 8.12 -7.34 14.64
CA LEU A 108 6.93 -8.04 14.15
C LEU A 108 6.57 -7.59 12.72
N ALA A 109 6.53 -6.28 12.47
CA ALA A 109 6.28 -5.71 11.15
C ALA A 109 7.30 -6.21 10.12
N ALA A 110 8.61 -6.19 10.45
CA ALA A 110 9.66 -6.72 9.59
C ALA A 110 9.44 -8.20 9.27
N GLY A 111 9.09 -9.03 10.26
CA GLY A 111 8.80 -10.45 10.04
C GLY A 111 7.55 -10.70 9.18
N VAL A 112 6.48 -9.92 9.37
CA VAL A 112 5.27 -10.02 8.52
C VAL A 112 5.58 -9.58 7.10
N ALA A 113 6.28 -8.47 6.91
CA ALA A 113 6.68 -7.96 5.60
C ALA A 113 7.61 -8.94 4.88
N GLU A 114 8.60 -9.51 5.57
CA GLU A 114 9.47 -10.55 5.03
C GLU A 114 8.69 -11.79 4.56
N GLY A 115 7.71 -12.25 5.35
CA GLY A 115 6.82 -13.34 4.95
C GLY A 115 5.98 -13.02 3.71
N LEU A 116 5.47 -11.78 3.60
CA LEU A 116 4.72 -11.31 2.43
C LEU A 116 5.61 -11.19 1.19
N LEU A 117 6.83 -10.67 1.32
CA LEU A 117 7.80 -10.56 0.23
C LEU A 117 8.31 -11.94 -0.22
N GLY A 118 8.45 -12.88 0.71
CA GLY A 118 8.77 -14.27 0.43
C GLY A 118 7.75 -14.97 -0.48
N ARG A 119 6.55 -14.39 -0.68
CA ARG A 119 5.54 -14.90 -1.62
C ARG A 119 5.94 -14.79 -3.09
N LEU A 120 6.96 -14.00 -3.44
CA LEU A 120 7.43 -13.87 -4.83
C LEU A 120 7.83 -15.22 -5.44
N VAL A 121 8.48 -16.10 -4.66
CA VAL A 121 8.92 -17.43 -5.13
C VAL A 121 7.73 -18.35 -5.45
N PRO A 122 6.79 -18.65 -4.53
CA PRO A 122 5.65 -19.49 -4.85
C PRO A 122 4.75 -18.86 -5.93
N LEU A 123 4.69 -17.52 -6.01
CA LEU A 123 3.97 -16.82 -7.06
C LEU A 123 4.60 -17.05 -8.45
N TRP A 124 5.94 -17.00 -8.55
CA TRP A 124 6.70 -17.33 -9.77
C TRP A 124 6.50 -18.77 -10.22
N GLU A 125 6.57 -19.73 -9.29
CA GLU A 125 6.37 -21.14 -9.60
C GLU A 125 4.96 -21.43 -10.10
N ARG A 126 3.94 -20.86 -9.44
CA ARG A 126 2.53 -21.00 -9.87
C ARG A 126 2.29 -20.33 -11.22
N GLN A 127 2.87 -19.15 -11.44
CA GLN A 127 2.81 -18.45 -12.73
C GLN A 127 3.35 -19.32 -13.86
N GLY A 128 4.56 -19.86 -13.70
CA GLY A 128 5.20 -20.70 -14.72
C GLY A 128 4.41 -21.97 -15.02
N ARG A 129 3.86 -22.62 -13.98
CA ARG A 129 3.01 -23.80 -14.13
C ARG A 129 1.74 -23.51 -14.93
N LEU A 130 1.02 -22.45 -14.57
CA LEU A 130 -0.22 -22.03 -15.25
C LEU A 130 0.05 -21.66 -16.71
N GLN A 131 1.17 -20.98 -16.97
CA GLN A 131 1.56 -20.64 -18.34
C GLN A 131 1.88 -21.89 -19.18
N ALA A 132 2.54 -22.89 -18.59
CA ALA A 132 2.82 -24.16 -19.26
C ALA A 132 1.54 -24.98 -19.54
N GLU A 133 0.60 -25.00 -18.59
CA GLU A 133 -0.66 -25.73 -18.68
C GLU A 133 -1.63 -25.11 -19.70
N LEU A 134 -1.82 -23.80 -19.63
CA LEU A 134 -2.84 -23.10 -20.43
C LEU A 134 -2.31 -22.60 -21.79
N GLY A 135 -1.00 -22.56 -21.98
CA GLY A 135 -0.36 -22.09 -23.21
C GLY A 135 -0.87 -20.71 -23.63
N ARG A 136 -1.46 -20.61 -24.84
CA ARG A 136 -2.02 -19.35 -25.35
C ARG A 136 -3.24 -18.84 -24.57
N GLY A 137 -3.95 -19.73 -23.87
CA GLY A 137 -5.12 -19.36 -23.06
C GLY A 137 -4.75 -18.59 -21.79
N TYR A 138 -3.50 -18.67 -21.34
CA TYR A 138 -3.01 -18.04 -20.12
C TYR A 138 -3.31 -16.52 -20.05
N ALA A 139 -3.14 -15.79 -21.17
CA ALA A 139 -3.35 -14.34 -21.22
C ALA A 139 -4.80 -13.90 -21.00
N HIS A 140 -5.75 -14.84 -21.01
CA HIS A 140 -7.18 -14.59 -20.84
C HIS A 140 -7.77 -15.38 -19.67
N SER A 141 -6.92 -16.00 -18.85
CA SER A 141 -7.37 -16.90 -17.78
C SER A 141 -7.76 -16.11 -16.52
N ALA A 142 -8.68 -16.66 -15.73
CA ALA A 142 -9.08 -16.05 -14.45
C ALA A 142 -7.94 -16.10 -13.44
N GLU A 143 -7.14 -17.16 -13.47
CA GLU A 143 -6.00 -17.38 -12.59
C GLU A 143 -4.92 -16.28 -12.77
N LEU A 144 -4.80 -15.69 -13.97
CA LEU A 144 -3.92 -14.55 -14.19
C LEU A 144 -4.33 -13.34 -13.34
N PHE A 145 -5.63 -13.10 -13.15
CA PHE A 145 -6.13 -12.03 -12.29
C PHE A 145 -5.86 -12.31 -10.82
N ASP A 146 -5.97 -13.57 -10.39
CA ASP A 146 -5.62 -13.96 -9.02
C ASP A 146 -4.13 -13.74 -8.76
N LEU A 147 -3.26 -14.17 -9.69
CA LEU A 147 -1.82 -13.93 -9.58
C LEU A 147 -1.48 -12.43 -9.55
N ALA A 148 -2.14 -11.62 -10.39
CA ALA A 148 -1.95 -10.18 -10.40
C ALA A 148 -2.39 -9.52 -9.08
N GLN A 149 -3.51 -9.97 -8.50
CA GLN A 149 -3.95 -9.51 -7.18
C GLN A 149 -2.96 -9.89 -6.08
N GLU A 150 -2.46 -11.12 -6.08
CA GLU A 150 -1.42 -11.55 -5.13
C GLU A 150 -0.15 -10.71 -5.25
N TYR A 151 0.29 -10.39 -6.48
CA TYR A 151 1.42 -9.50 -6.70
C TYR A 151 1.17 -8.09 -6.15
N CYS A 152 -0.04 -7.54 -6.35
CA CYS A 152 -0.41 -6.23 -5.80
C CYS A 152 -0.32 -6.21 -4.26
N LEU A 153 -0.62 -7.32 -3.58
CA LEU A 153 -0.46 -7.42 -2.12
C LEU A 153 1.01 -7.41 -1.70
N VAL A 154 1.89 -8.06 -2.47
CA VAL A 154 3.35 -8.02 -2.25
C VAL A 154 3.88 -6.60 -2.45
N HIS A 155 3.48 -5.94 -3.54
CA HIS A 155 3.83 -4.54 -3.81
C HIS A 155 3.34 -3.62 -2.68
N ALA A 156 2.09 -3.79 -2.23
CA ALA A 156 1.54 -3.00 -1.13
C ALA A 156 2.31 -3.21 0.18
N ALA A 157 2.75 -4.43 0.47
CA ALA A 157 3.57 -4.70 1.65
C ALA A 157 4.91 -3.96 1.60
N ALA A 158 5.57 -3.95 0.43
CA ALA A 158 6.78 -3.17 0.22
C ALA A 158 6.52 -1.66 0.41
N ALA A 159 5.45 -1.13 -0.21
CA ALA A 159 5.06 0.27 -0.10
C ALA A 159 4.80 0.72 1.35
N CYS A 160 4.17 -0.13 2.18
CA CYS A 160 3.98 0.14 3.60
C CYS A 160 5.31 0.30 4.35
N VAL A 161 6.25 -0.63 4.11
CA VAL A 161 7.58 -0.57 4.72
C VAL A 161 8.34 0.68 4.26
N HIS A 162 8.36 0.95 2.95
CA HIS A 162 9.01 2.12 2.36
C HIS A 162 8.50 3.42 2.95
N THR A 163 7.17 3.57 3.03
CA THR A 163 6.54 4.75 3.62
C THR A 163 7.00 4.95 5.06
N TYR A 164 7.05 3.88 5.85
CA TYR A 164 7.47 3.99 7.25
C TYR A 164 8.95 4.40 7.36
N VAL A 165 9.86 3.64 6.74
CA VAL A 165 11.30 3.86 6.93
C VAL A 165 11.78 5.21 6.37
N HIS A 166 11.13 5.73 5.34
CA HIS A 166 11.52 6.99 4.70
C HIS A 166 10.73 8.22 5.16
N SER A 167 9.62 8.06 5.88
CA SER A 167 8.79 9.21 6.29
C SER A 167 8.43 9.27 7.78
N HIS A 168 8.80 8.29 8.60
CA HIS A 168 8.33 8.28 9.99
C HIS A 168 8.80 9.50 10.81
N GLU A 169 9.98 10.05 10.54
CA GLU A 169 10.48 11.26 11.21
C GLU A 169 9.89 12.55 10.63
N ALA A 170 9.57 12.56 9.34
CA ALA A 170 9.04 13.73 8.64
C ALA A 170 7.57 14.02 9.00
N MET A 171 6.86 13.04 9.53
CA MET A 171 5.44 13.11 9.82
C MET A 171 5.18 13.47 11.28
N ALA A 172 4.30 14.44 11.50
CA ALA A 172 3.90 14.82 12.85
C ALA A 172 3.06 13.72 13.51
N GLY A 173 3.41 13.37 14.75
CA GLY A 173 2.62 12.44 15.56
C GLY A 173 1.13 12.82 15.62
N PRO A 174 0.23 11.86 15.79
CA PRO A 174 0.47 10.50 16.30
C PRO A 174 0.70 9.42 15.23
N LEU A 175 0.65 9.76 13.94
CA LEU A 175 0.89 8.82 12.84
C LEU A 175 2.03 9.35 11.97
N PRO A 176 2.87 8.48 11.41
CA PRO A 176 2.83 7.01 11.47
C PRO A 176 3.30 6.51 12.84
N SER A 177 2.96 5.25 13.16
CA SER A 177 3.41 4.57 14.37
C SER A 177 3.71 3.09 14.05
N ALA A 178 4.54 2.45 14.86
CA ALA A 178 4.85 1.03 14.71
C ALA A 178 3.56 0.18 14.77
N ALA A 179 2.60 0.57 15.63
CA ALA A 179 1.29 -0.06 15.72
C ALA A 179 0.51 0.01 14.40
N LEU A 180 0.47 1.18 13.74
CA LEU A 180 -0.21 1.32 12.44
C LEU A 180 0.47 0.48 11.35
N LEU A 181 1.81 0.45 11.31
CA LEU A 181 2.53 -0.37 10.34
C LEU A 181 2.20 -1.86 10.51
N VAL A 182 2.18 -2.36 11.75
CA VAL A 182 1.77 -3.75 12.04
C VAL A 182 0.37 -4.02 11.52
N LEU A 183 -0.61 -3.15 11.78
CA LEU A 183 -1.98 -3.35 11.30
C LEU A 183 -2.10 -3.32 9.77
N GLN A 184 -1.36 -2.43 9.10
CA GLN A 184 -1.32 -2.37 7.64
C GLN A 184 -0.81 -3.70 7.05
N LEU A 185 0.30 -4.21 7.57
CA LEU A 185 0.90 -5.46 7.11
C LEU A 185 0.07 -6.69 7.50
N GLU A 186 -0.50 -6.74 8.69
CA GLU A 186 -1.41 -7.80 9.12
C GLU A 186 -2.67 -7.85 8.24
N ARG A 187 -3.24 -6.69 7.88
CA ARG A 187 -4.37 -6.64 6.94
C ARG A 187 -4.02 -7.28 5.59
N LEU A 188 -2.81 -7.08 5.09
CA LEU A 188 -2.34 -7.73 3.86
C LEU A 188 -2.10 -9.23 4.08
N ARG A 189 -1.49 -9.62 5.20
CA ARG A 189 -1.26 -11.02 5.58
C ARG A 189 -2.55 -11.82 5.65
N LEU A 190 -3.60 -11.25 6.24
CA LEU A 190 -4.92 -11.89 6.36
C LEU A 190 -5.61 -12.12 5.01
N ARG A 191 -5.16 -11.49 3.92
CA ARG A 191 -5.62 -11.85 2.57
C ARG A 191 -5.16 -13.25 2.16
N PHE A 192 -4.03 -13.71 2.69
CA PHE A 192 -3.49 -15.05 2.46
C PHE A 192 -3.88 -16.04 3.56
N ALA A 193 -4.19 -15.56 4.76
CA ALA A 193 -4.54 -16.37 5.93
C ALA A 193 -5.78 -15.81 6.66
N PRO A 194 -6.97 -15.83 6.04
CA PRO A 194 -8.15 -15.09 6.53
C PRO A 194 -8.73 -15.57 7.86
N TYR A 195 -8.36 -16.78 8.30
CA TYR A 195 -8.82 -17.37 9.56
C TYR A 195 -7.81 -17.21 10.71
N GLU A 196 -6.63 -16.68 10.43
CA GLU A 196 -5.66 -16.40 11.49
C GLU A 196 -6.06 -15.13 12.25
N PRO A 197 -5.83 -15.09 13.58
CA PRO A 197 -6.05 -13.86 14.34
C PRO A 197 -4.98 -12.81 14.01
N TYR A 198 -5.26 -11.55 14.34
CA TYR A 198 -4.24 -10.51 14.41
C TYR A 198 -3.21 -10.86 15.48
N ARG A 199 -1.93 -10.64 15.16
CA ARG A 199 -0.81 -10.99 16.06
C ARG A 199 -0.62 -9.99 17.21
N ASP A 200 -1.01 -8.74 17.03
CA ASP A 200 -1.00 -7.70 18.07
C ASP A 200 -2.39 -7.03 18.17
N PRO A 201 -3.30 -7.56 19.00
CA PRO A 201 -4.61 -6.94 19.25
C PRO A 201 -4.52 -5.56 19.92
N ASP A 202 -3.46 -5.30 20.70
CA ASP A 202 -3.29 -4.02 21.41
C ASP A 202 -2.97 -2.89 20.43
N ALA A 203 -2.22 -3.18 19.35
CA ALA A 203 -2.02 -2.22 18.25
C ALA A 203 -3.34 -1.74 17.64
N ALA A 204 -4.35 -2.61 17.53
CA ALA A 204 -5.66 -2.23 16.99
C ALA A 204 -6.38 -1.24 17.91
N GLY A 205 -6.32 -1.44 19.22
CA GLY A 205 -6.88 -0.52 20.22
C GLY A 205 -6.21 0.85 20.16
N GLU A 206 -4.87 0.87 20.14
CA GLU A 206 -4.08 2.12 20.10
C GLU A 206 -4.35 2.95 18.84
N VAL A 207 -4.37 2.30 17.67
CA VAL A 207 -4.67 2.99 16.41
C VAL A 207 -6.13 3.45 16.37
N LEU A 208 -7.07 2.68 16.94
CA LEU A 208 -8.45 3.11 17.04
C LEU A 208 -8.58 4.37 17.90
N ASP A 209 -7.90 4.45 19.05
CA ASP A 209 -7.90 5.65 19.90
C ASP A 209 -7.36 6.87 19.15
N VAL A 210 -6.31 6.69 18.35
CA VAL A 210 -5.79 7.74 17.47
C VAL A 210 -6.84 8.19 16.45
N LEU A 211 -7.52 7.25 15.78
CA LEU A 211 -8.54 7.57 14.78
C LEU A 211 -9.76 8.27 15.41
N VAL A 212 -10.19 7.83 16.61
CA VAL A 212 -11.27 8.47 17.37
C VAL A 212 -10.90 9.89 17.76
N ARG A 213 -9.65 10.12 18.21
CA ARG A 213 -9.15 11.47 18.50
C ARG A 213 -9.17 12.36 17.25
N LEU A 214 -8.57 11.90 16.14
CA LEU A 214 -8.56 12.66 14.89
C LEU A 214 -9.98 12.99 14.41
N HIS A 215 -10.92 12.04 14.53
CA HIS A 215 -12.32 12.28 14.21
C HIS A 215 -12.96 13.34 15.10
N THR A 216 -12.73 13.26 16.41
CA THR A 216 -13.28 14.20 17.41
C THR A 216 -12.71 15.61 17.23
N GLU A 217 -11.45 15.73 16.82
CA GLU A 217 -10.77 16.98 16.51
C GLU A 217 -11.12 17.55 15.12
N ASN A 218 -12.04 16.93 14.39
CA ASN A 218 -12.40 17.28 13.01
C ASN A 218 -11.17 17.32 12.07
N ARG A 219 -10.29 16.31 12.18
CA ARG A 219 -9.08 16.18 11.35
C ARG A 219 -9.20 15.01 10.38
N LEU A 220 -8.50 15.11 9.26
CA LEU A 220 -8.43 14.04 8.26
C LEU A 220 -7.76 12.79 8.86
N LEU A 221 -8.39 11.62 8.68
CA LEU A 221 -7.80 10.33 9.02
C LEU A 221 -6.71 9.98 8.00
N SER A 222 -5.49 10.45 8.26
CA SER A 222 -4.34 10.26 7.36
C SER A 222 -3.04 10.41 8.13
N HIS A 223 -1.93 10.04 7.47
CA HIS A 223 -0.58 10.34 7.96
C HIS A 223 -0.28 11.85 8.03
N TRP A 224 -1.08 12.69 7.37
CA TRP A 224 -0.97 14.15 7.43
C TRP A 224 -2.28 14.79 7.88
N PRO A 225 -2.59 14.76 9.19
CA PRO A 225 -3.91 15.13 9.70
C PRO A 225 -4.17 16.64 9.59
N VAL A 226 -4.77 17.07 8.47
CA VAL A 226 -5.26 18.44 8.26
C VAL A 226 -6.61 18.66 8.91
N THR A 227 -6.84 19.86 9.44
CA THR A 227 -8.17 20.26 9.94
C THR A 227 -9.17 20.33 8.80
N LEU A 228 -10.33 19.72 8.99
CA LEU A 228 -11.42 19.73 8.03
C LEU A 228 -12.28 20.99 8.22
N ALA A 229 -13.00 21.38 7.16
CA ALA A 229 -13.97 22.45 7.26
C ALA A 229 -15.07 22.11 8.30
N ASP A 230 -15.61 23.12 8.97
CA ASP A 230 -16.72 22.95 9.88
C ASP A 230 -17.92 22.36 9.14
N ARG A 231 -18.60 21.40 9.79
CA ARG A 231 -19.82 20.82 9.24
C ARG A 231 -20.91 21.89 9.27
N THR A 232 -21.13 22.57 8.15
CA THR A 232 -22.35 23.35 7.96
C THR A 232 -23.53 22.39 7.98
N ALA A 233 -24.30 22.39 9.08
CA ALA A 233 -25.62 21.79 9.07
C ALA A 233 -26.44 22.48 7.96
N PRO A 234 -27.23 21.76 7.16
CA PRO A 234 -28.20 22.42 6.31
C PRO A 234 -29.13 23.21 7.23
N ASP A 235 -29.18 24.54 7.06
CA ASP A 235 -30.01 25.42 7.86
C ASP A 235 -31.44 24.88 7.89
N GLY A 236 -31.84 24.42 9.08
CA GLY A 236 -33.17 23.89 9.37
C GLY A 236 -34.21 24.99 9.53
N ASP A 237 -34.22 25.97 8.62
CA ASP A 237 -35.19 27.06 8.64
C ASP A 237 -35.92 27.19 7.29
N GLY A 238 -36.42 26.05 6.82
CA GLY A 238 -37.53 26.00 5.87
C GLY A 238 -38.88 26.10 6.59
N ARG A 239 -39.06 27.06 7.49
CA ARG A 239 -40.43 27.46 7.89
C ARG A 239 -41.07 28.11 6.67
N GLY A 240 -41.81 27.30 5.92
CA GLY A 240 -42.67 27.77 4.84
C GLY A 240 -43.54 28.91 5.35
N ALA A 241 -43.27 30.11 4.85
CA ALA A 241 -44.18 31.22 4.96
C ALA A 241 -45.49 30.82 4.29
N GLU A 242 -46.55 30.69 5.10
CA GLU A 242 -47.92 30.74 4.63
C GLU A 242 -48.11 32.04 3.84
N ALA A 243 -48.31 31.92 2.54
CA ALA A 243 -48.83 32.99 1.71
C ALA A 243 -50.22 32.58 1.23
N ARG A 244 -51.18 33.41 1.66
CA ARG A 244 -52.62 33.42 1.41
C ARG A 244 -53.02 33.28 -0.05
#